data_AF-A0A9P6H8J6-F1
#
_entry.id   AF-A0A9P6H8J6-F1
#
_cell.length_a   1.000
_cell.length_b   1.000
_cell.length_c   1.000
_cell.angle_alpha   90.00
_cell.angle_beta   90.00
_cell.angle_gamma   90.00
#
_symmetry.space_group_name_H-M   'P 1'
#
loop_
_entity.id
_entity.type
_entity.pdbx_description
1 polymer ?
#
loop_
_entity_poly.entity_id
_entity_poly.type
_entity_poly.pdbx_seq_one_letter_code
_entity_poly.pdbx_strand_id
1 'polypeptide(L)'
;MPSELNPSGLTPQDLSKLNKKALIENLTALQGLYTTQGKKYEKAKSIIRSNKATTDAQSANAELIPQPSGRRSRDFNIFEEMQYKGKVEVSKETYNSLINYIHFAVKASKIDMGLPLKDQETVEVVRVIASVQEQFPFIAKYRNAWPVILLMRQFQNNRRNHQRALAAANRVGAAAAAVAPDLNERGNNDGNEGGDGALGNDNNNNNDEDEDESNIIVSDIDD
;
A
#
# COMPACT_ATOMS: atom_id res chain seq x y z
N MET A 1 -40.94 -25.45 -64.07
CA MET A 1 -39.46 -25.29 -64.00
C MET A 1 -39.18 -23.93 -63.40
N PRO A 2 -38.98 -23.80 -62.08
CA PRO A 2 -38.67 -22.52 -61.47
C PRO A 2 -37.20 -22.19 -61.71
N SER A 3 -36.95 -21.03 -62.31
CA SER A 3 -35.62 -20.49 -62.54
C SER A 3 -34.97 -20.12 -61.20
N GLU A 4 -33.91 -20.84 -60.83
CA GLU A 4 -33.04 -20.47 -59.71
C GLU A 4 -32.35 -19.13 -60.04
N LEU A 5 -32.86 -18.06 -59.44
CA LEU A 5 -32.21 -16.75 -59.39
C LEU A 5 -30.99 -16.88 -58.47
N ASN A 6 -29.82 -17.03 -59.08
CA ASN A 6 -28.53 -17.12 -58.41
C ASN A 6 -28.19 -15.74 -57.79
N PRO A 7 -28.27 -15.55 -56.45
CA PRO A 7 -28.15 -14.24 -55.84
C PRO A 7 -26.71 -14.03 -55.36
N SER A 8 -25.74 -13.91 -56.26
CA SER A 8 -24.34 -13.60 -55.87
C SER A 8 -23.53 -13.03 -57.04
N GLY A 9 -24.00 -11.91 -57.60
CA GLY A 9 -23.27 -11.12 -58.59
C GLY A 9 -22.17 -10.23 -57.98
N LEU A 10 -21.47 -10.69 -56.93
CA LEU A 10 -20.34 -9.96 -56.34
C LEU A 10 -19.04 -10.52 -56.93
N THR A 11 -18.36 -9.70 -57.74
CA THR A 11 -17.09 -10.12 -58.33
C THR A 11 -15.99 -10.14 -57.25
N PRO A 12 -14.94 -10.96 -57.38
CA PRO A 12 -13.80 -10.94 -56.47
C PRO A 12 -13.14 -9.55 -56.32
N GLN A 13 -13.26 -8.68 -57.34
CA GLN A 13 -12.82 -7.29 -57.25
C GLN A 13 -13.66 -6.46 -56.27
N ASP A 14 -14.97 -6.68 -56.20
CA ASP A 14 -15.88 -5.97 -55.29
C ASP A 14 -15.64 -6.38 -53.84
N LEU A 15 -15.37 -7.67 -53.58
CA LEU A 15 -14.96 -8.17 -52.26
C LEU A 15 -13.62 -7.57 -51.80
N SER A 16 -12.64 -7.41 -52.70
CA SER A 16 -11.36 -6.75 -52.39
C SER A 16 -11.55 -5.26 -52.06
N LYS A 17 -12.41 -4.56 -52.81
CA LYS A 17 -12.72 -3.15 -52.57
C LYS A 17 -13.44 -2.96 -51.23
N LEU A 18 -14.37 -3.86 -50.89
CA LEU A 18 -15.10 -3.85 -49.62
C LEU A 18 -14.15 -4.04 -48.43
N ASN A 19 -13.19 -4.96 -48.53
CA ASN A 19 -12.17 -5.17 -47.50
C ASN A 19 -11.22 -3.98 -47.34
N LYS A 20 -10.81 -3.33 -48.45
CA LYS A 20 -9.99 -2.11 -48.37
C LYS A 20 -10.73 -0.96 -47.70
N LYS A 21 -12.01 -0.76 -48.02
CA LYS A 21 -12.83 0.29 -47.41
C LYS A 21 -12.97 0.09 -45.90
N ALA A 22 -13.32 -1.13 -45.47
CA ALA A 22 -13.44 -1.46 -44.05
C ALA A 22 -12.11 -1.29 -43.28
N LEU A 23 -10.97 -1.61 -43.90
CA LEU A 23 -9.66 -1.43 -43.29
C LEU A 23 -9.31 0.05 -43.07
N ILE A 24 -9.62 0.92 -44.05
CA ILE A 24 -9.39 2.37 -43.94
C ILE A 24 -10.27 2.97 -42.84
N GLU A 25 -11.53 2.54 -42.75
CA GLU A 25 -12.45 2.99 -41.71
C GLU A 25 -11.96 2.61 -40.30
N ASN A 26 -11.50 1.37 -40.11
CA ASN A 26 -10.91 0.93 -38.85
C ASN A 26 -9.63 1.69 -38.47
N LEU A 27 -8.74 1.95 -39.43
CA LEU A 27 -7.53 2.75 -39.17
C LEU A 27 -7.88 4.18 -38.75
N THR A 28 -8.87 4.78 -39.42
CA THR A 28 -9.34 6.12 -39.11
C THR A 28 -9.97 6.18 -37.71
N ALA A 29 -10.79 5.19 -37.36
CA ALA A 29 -11.39 5.08 -36.02
C ALA A 29 -10.32 4.93 -34.93
N LEU A 30 -9.31 4.08 -35.16
CA LEU A 30 -8.22 3.85 -34.22
C LEU A 30 -7.38 5.13 -34.00
N GLN A 31 -7.07 5.88 -35.07
CA GLN A 31 -6.40 7.19 -34.96
C GLN A 31 -7.24 8.20 -34.17
N GLY A 32 -8.56 8.20 -34.35
CA GLY A 32 -9.48 9.03 -33.56
C GLY A 32 -9.46 8.69 -32.06
N LEU A 33 -9.37 7.40 -31.71
CA LEU A 33 -9.26 6.96 -30.33
C LEU A 33 -7.93 7.39 -29.69
N TYR A 34 -6.81 7.21 -30.38
CA TYR A 34 -5.49 7.63 -29.88
C TYR A 34 -5.39 9.15 -29.66
N THR A 35 -5.91 9.96 -30.58
CA THR A 35 -5.91 11.42 -30.43
C THR A 35 -6.80 11.87 -29.26
N THR A 36 -7.94 11.21 -29.04
CA THR A 36 -8.82 11.49 -27.90
C THR A 36 -8.17 11.10 -26.56
N GLN A 37 -7.50 9.94 -26.51
CA GLN A 37 -6.71 9.51 -25.35
C GLN A 37 -5.58 10.51 -25.04
N GLY A 38 -4.82 10.93 -26.05
CA GLY A 38 -3.75 11.92 -25.89
C GLY A 38 -4.23 13.25 -25.32
N LYS A 39 -5.38 13.77 -25.80
CA LYS A 39 -6.00 14.99 -25.24
C LYS A 39 -6.42 14.84 -23.78
N LYS A 40 -6.99 13.68 -23.40
CA LYS A 40 -7.36 13.39 -22.01
C LYS A 40 -6.13 13.36 -21.10
N TYR A 41 -5.04 12.75 -21.57
CA TYR A 41 -3.79 12.67 -20.83
C TYR A 41 -3.13 14.05 -20.64
N GLU A 42 -3.06 14.89 -21.68
CA GLU A 42 -2.53 16.25 -21.55
C GLU A 42 -3.37 17.13 -20.62
N LYS A 43 -4.70 16.99 -20.65
CA LYS A 43 -5.59 17.66 -19.69
C LYS A 43 -5.35 17.18 -18.26
N ALA A 44 -5.18 15.88 -18.04
CA ALA A 44 -4.84 15.34 -16.72
C ALA A 44 -3.48 15.87 -16.23
N LYS A 45 -2.47 15.89 -17.11
CA LYS A 45 -1.15 16.47 -16.83
C LYS A 45 -1.20 17.96 -16.48
N SER A 46 -2.02 18.75 -17.17
CA SER A 46 -2.13 20.19 -16.87
C SER A 46 -2.78 20.42 -15.50
N ILE A 47 -3.82 19.66 -15.16
CA ILE A 47 -4.48 19.70 -13.84
C ILE A 47 -3.48 19.33 -12.73
N ILE A 48 -2.68 18.28 -12.93
CA ILE A 48 -1.65 17.87 -11.97
C ILE A 48 -0.61 18.99 -11.77
N ARG A 49 -0.15 19.63 -12.85
CA ARG A 49 0.81 20.75 -12.78
C ARG A 49 0.23 21.95 -12.03
N SER A 50 -1.02 22.33 -12.29
CA SER A 50 -1.67 23.45 -11.59
C SER A 50 -1.91 23.14 -10.11
N ASN A 51 -2.30 21.91 -9.78
CA ASN A 51 -2.49 21.51 -8.38
C ASN A 51 -1.17 21.43 -7.62
N LYS A 52 -0.09 20.99 -8.29
CA LYS A 52 1.26 20.99 -7.71
C LYS A 52 1.72 22.41 -7.35
N ALA A 53 1.50 23.38 -8.25
CA ALA A 53 1.86 24.77 -8.00
C ALA A 53 1.09 25.40 -6.83
N THR A 54 -0.19 25.06 -6.64
CA THR A 54 -0.97 25.53 -5.48
C THR A 54 -0.60 24.82 -4.18
N THR A 55 -0.27 23.52 -4.21
CA THR A 55 0.24 22.81 -3.02
C THR A 55 1.63 23.28 -2.61
N ASP A 56 2.51 23.58 -3.58
CA ASP A 56 3.85 24.10 -3.31
C ASP A 56 3.75 25.53 -2.73
N ALA A 57 2.83 26.36 -3.24
CA ALA A 57 2.57 27.70 -2.71
C ALA A 57 1.91 27.69 -1.31
N GLN A 58 1.02 26.73 -1.02
CA GLN A 58 0.47 26.54 0.32
C GLN A 58 1.50 25.97 1.31
N SER A 59 2.41 25.11 0.84
CA SER A 59 3.50 24.55 1.65
C SER A 59 4.62 25.56 1.92
N ALA A 60 4.79 26.56 1.05
CA ALA A 60 5.82 27.60 1.23
C ALA A 60 5.56 28.55 2.42
N ASN A 61 4.33 28.62 2.93
CA ASN A 61 3.96 29.46 4.09
C ASN A 61 3.44 28.68 5.30
N ALA A 62 3.10 27.40 5.17
CA ALA A 62 2.71 26.56 6.30
C ALA A 62 3.96 25.96 6.95
N GLU A 63 4.22 26.31 8.22
CA GLU A 63 5.27 25.70 9.03
C GLU A 63 5.01 24.19 9.16
N LEU A 64 5.58 23.39 8.26
CA LEU A 64 5.43 21.93 8.26
C LEU A 64 6.09 21.34 9.51
N ILE A 65 5.34 20.50 10.22
CA ILE A 65 5.79 19.83 11.43
C ILE A 65 6.88 18.81 11.06
N PRO A 66 8.14 19.01 11.50
CA PRO A 66 9.22 18.08 11.18
C PRO A 66 9.03 16.74 11.90
N GLN A 67 9.73 15.71 11.43
CA GLN A 67 9.81 14.44 12.14
C GLN A 67 10.63 14.66 13.44
N PRO A 68 10.18 14.12 14.59
CA PRO A 68 10.97 14.15 15.82
C PRO A 68 12.29 13.39 15.63
N SER A 69 13.37 13.89 16.23
CA SER A 69 14.67 13.22 16.23
C SER A 69 14.67 12.03 17.19
N GLY A 70 15.47 11.01 16.86
CA GLY A 70 15.68 9.83 17.71
C GLY A 70 14.97 8.57 17.22
N ARG A 71 15.05 7.51 18.02
CA ARG A 71 14.44 6.20 17.77
C ARG A 71 13.04 6.14 18.37
N ARG A 72 12.08 5.74 17.52
CA ARG A 72 10.70 5.43 17.93
C ARG A 72 10.68 4.47 19.12
N SER A 73 9.75 4.67 20.05
CA SER A 73 9.56 3.89 21.30
C SER A 73 10.61 4.11 22.38
N ARG A 74 11.82 4.55 22.04
CA ARG A 74 12.85 4.92 23.03
C ARG A 74 12.80 6.41 23.32
N ASP A 75 12.84 7.22 22.26
CA ASP A 75 12.99 8.67 22.35
C ASP A 75 11.67 9.42 22.17
N PHE A 76 10.70 8.82 21.45
CA PHE A 76 9.38 9.41 21.25
C PHE A 76 8.27 8.40 20.95
N ASN A 77 7.01 8.82 21.19
CA ASN A 77 5.80 8.10 20.81
C ASN A 77 5.09 8.81 19.64
N ILE A 78 4.75 8.08 18.58
CA ILE A 78 4.09 8.66 17.37
C ILE A 78 2.80 9.40 17.74
N PHE A 79 1.97 8.83 18.61
CA PHE A 79 0.69 9.43 18.99
C PHE A 79 0.89 10.79 19.69
N GLU A 80 1.79 10.84 20.67
CA GLU A 80 2.09 12.07 21.42
C GLU A 80 2.70 13.14 20.51
N GLU A 81 3.59 12.75 19.60
CA GLU A 81 4.21 13.65 18.63
C GLU A 81 3.22 14.14 17.57
N MET A 82 2.20 13.35 17.22
CA MET A 82 1.08 13.80 16.39
C MET A 82 0.10 14.71 17.13
N GLN A 83 0.06 14.64 18.47
CA GLN A 83 -0.73 15.55 19.30
C GLN A 83 -0.02 16.88 19.56
N TYR A 84 1.06 17.18 18.83
CA TYR A 84 2.05 18.20 19.17
C TYR A 84 1.44 19.50 19.74
N LYS A 85 1.51 19.59 21.08
CA LYS A 85 1.47 20.80 21.93
C LYS A 85 0.49 21.90 21.47
N GLY A 86 -0.75 21.52 21.17
CA GLY A 86 -1.85 22.47 20.88
C GLY A 86 -1.93 22.98 19.43
N LYS A 87 -1.10 22.49 18.49
CA LYS A 87 -1.18 22.88 17.06
C LYS A 87 -2.15 21.99 16.27
N VAL A 88 -2.27 20.71 16.65
CA VAL A 88 -3.18 19.74 16.01
C VAL A 88 -3.78 18.84 17.10
N GLU A 89 -5.03 19.08 17.46
CA GLU A 89 -5.76 18.20 18.37
C GLU A 89 -6.22 16.96 17.59
N VAL A 90 -5.46 15.86 17.71
CA VAL A 90 -5.86 14.55 17.20
C VAL A 90 -6.40 13.72 18.35
N SER A 91 -7.70 13.41 18.33
CA SER A 91 -8.28 12.51 19.33
C SER A 91 -7.74 11.10 19.16
N LYS A 92 -7.80 10.29 20.22
CA LYS A 92 -7.39 8.89 20.19
C LYS A 92 -8.19 8.09 19.14
N GLU A 93 -9.48 8.41 18.99
CA GLU A 93 -10.38 7.82 18.01
C GLU A 93 -9.95 8.16 16.58
N THR A 94 -9.60 9.42 16.32
CA THR A 94 -9.06 9.85 15.01
C THR A 94 -7.75 9.14 14.70
N TYR A 95 -6.85 9.02 15.68
CA TYR A 95 -5.59 8.31 15.50
C TYR A 95 -5.79 6.81 15.21
N ASN A 96 -6.67 6.15 15.94
CA ASN A 96 -7.02 4.74 15.67
C ASN A 96 -7.67 4.58 14.29
N SER A 97 -8.51 5.54 13.88
CA SER A 97 -9.12 5.55 12.54
C SER A 97 -8.08 5.69 11.44
N LEU A 98 -7.08 6.55 11.66
CA LEU A 98 -5.92 6.71 10.78
C LEU A 98 -5.13 5.39 10.65
N ILE A 99 -4.81 4.74 11.77
CA ILE A 99 -4.10 3.44 11.75
C ILE A 99 -4.88 2.41 10.95
N ASN A 100 -6.18 2.26 11.23
CA ASN A 100 -7.04 1.30 10.54
C ASN A 100 -7.11 1.58 9.04
N TYR A 101 -7.19 2.85 8.65
CA TYR A 101 -7.19 3.24 7.26
C TYR A 101 -5.84 3.00 6.59
N ILE A 102 -4.71 3.26 7.26
CA ILE A 102 -3.38 2.91 6.75
C ILE A 102 -3.28 1.40 6.51
N HIS A 103 -3.76 0.57 7.44
CA HIS A 103 -3.80 -0.88 7.23
C HIS A 103 -4.63 -1.28 6.01
N PHE A 104 -5.78 -0.63 5.82
CA PHE A 104 -6.63 -0.83 4.66
C PHE A 104 -5.93 -0.41 3.37
N ALA A 105 -5.36 0.80 3.32
CA ALA A 105 -4.67 1.35 2.16
C ALA A 105 -3.44 0.52 1.76
N VAL A 106 -2.64 0.08 2.73
CA VAL A 106 -1.50 -0.82 2.49
C VAL A 106 -1.98 -2.16 1.91
N LYS A 107 -3.07 -2.74 2.42
CA LYS A 107 -3.64 -3.99 1.86
C LYS A 107 -4.23 -3.81 0.47
N ALA A 108 -4.77 -2.63 0.16
CA ALA A 108 -5.32 -2.30 -1.16
C ALA A 108 -4.23 -1.96 -2.18
N SER A 109 -3.05 -1.55 -1.72
CA SER A 109 -1.87 -1.30 -2.55
C SER A 109 -1.13 -2.58 -2.92
N LYS A 110 -0.14 -2.46 -3.82
CA LYS A 110 0.73 -3.59 -4.20
C LYS A 110 2.02 -3.68 -3.37
N ILE A 111 2.02 -3.11 -2.17
CA ILE A 111 3.18 -3.16 -1.26
C ILE A 111 3.46 -4.61 -0.83
N ASP A 112 4.71 -5.06 -1.02
CA ASP A 112 5.14 -6.38 -0.60
C ASP A 112 5.41 -6.37 0.91
N MET A 113 4.58 -7.05 1.68
CA MET A 113 4.68 -7.07 3.14
C MET A 113 5.87 -7.89 3.67
N GLY A 114 6.59 -8.62 2.81
CA GLY A 114 7.83 -9.31 3.16
C GLY A 114 9.07 -8.42 3.13
N LEU A 115 9.06 -7.36 2.31
CA LEU A 115 10.21 -6.47 2.11
C LEU A 115 10.21 -5.29 3.09
N PRO A 116 11.39 -4.79 3.50
CA PRO A 116 11.50 -3.53 4.24
C PRO A 116 10.88 -2.35 3.47
N LEU A 117 10.37 -1.34 4.18
CA LEU A 117 9.73 -0.18 3.56
C LEU A 117 10.64 0.60 2.58
N LYS A 118 11.96 0.60 2.84
CA LYS A 118 12.99 1.23 1.99
C LYS A 118 13.16 0.55 0.63
N ASP A 119 12.83 -0.74 0.54
CA ASP A 119 13.00 -1.57 -0.65
C ASP A 119 11.69 -1.69 -1.45
N GLN A 120 10.62 -1.00 -1.01
CA GLN A 120 9.34 -0.98 -1.71
C GLN A 120 9.39 -0.09 -2.95
N GLU A 121 8.51 -0.39 -3.90
CA GLU A 121 8.28 0.50 -5.02
C GLU A 121 7.79 1.87 -4.52
N THR A 122 8.57 2.92 -4.79
CA THR A 122 8.27 4.29 -4.34
C THR A 122 6.89 4.76 -4.79
N VAL A 123 6.44 4.34 -5.98
CA VAL A 123 5.13 4.70 -6.56
C VAL A 123 3.98 4.21 -5.68
N GLU A 124 4.07 2.99 -5.14
CA GLU A 124 3.03 2.40 -4.29
C GLU A 124 3.02 3.06 -2.91
N VAL A 125 4.19 3.38 -2.34
CA VAL A 125 4.29 4.11 -1.07
C VAL A 125 3.67 5.50 -1.20
N VAL A 126 3.99 6.24 -2.26
CA VAL A 126 3.41 7.57 -2.54
C VAL A 126 1.90 7.47 -2.74
N ARG A 127 1.39 6.41 -3.40
CA ARG A 127 -0.05 6.20 -3.56
C ARG A 127 -0.75 6.02 -2.22
N VAL A 128 -0.17 5.24 -1.30
CA VAL A 128 -0.72 5.08 0.05
C VAL A 128 -0.73 6.41 0.80
N ILE A 129 0.37 7.16 0.75
CA ILE A 129 0.45 8.49 1.40
C ILE A 129 -0.62 9.43 0.84
N ALA A 130 -0.77 9.51 -0.48
CA ALA A 130 -1.76 10.36 -1.14
C ALA A 130 -3.20 9.98 -0.72
N SER A 131 -3.52 8.69 -0.71
CA SER A 131 -4.83 8.18 -0.26
C SER A 131 -5.10 8.52 1.21
N VAL A 132 -4.07 8.43 2.07
CA VAL A 132 -4.19 8.78 3.50
C VAL A 132 -4.38 10.29 3.69
N GLN A 133 -3.66 11.12 2.92
CA GLN A 133 -3.82 12.58 2.98
C GLN A 133 -5.19 13.04 2.48
N GLU A 134 -5.76 12.37 1.47
CA GLU A 134 -7.13 12.63 0.99
C GLU A 134 -8.16 12.34 2.09
N GLN A 135 -8.01 11.22 2.80
CA GLN A 135 -8.93 10.82 3.87
C GLN A 135 -8.72 11.59 5.19
N PHE A 136 -7.48 11.97 5.50
CA PHE A 136 -7.08 12.66 6.72
C PHE A 136 -6.27 13.92 6.39
N PRO A 137 -6.94 15.04 6.04
CA PRO A 137 -6.25 16.25 5.55
C PRO A 137 -5.23 16.84 6.53
N PHE A 138 -5.38 16.62 7.83
CA PHE A 138 -4.42 17.11 8.84
C PHE A 138 -3.02 16.48 8.67
N ILE A 139 -2.91 15.34 7.98
CA ILE A 139 -1.63 14.68 7.67
C ILE A 139 -0.75 15.56 6.77
N ALA A 140 -1.34 16.42 5.94
CA ALA A 140 -0.60 17.34 5.07
C ALA A 140 0.26 18.36 5.85
N LYS A 141 -0.02 18.57 7.15
CA LYS A 141 0.77 19.45 8.03
C LYS A 141 2.13 18.86 8.42
N TYR A 142 2.32 17.55 8.29
CA TYR A 142 3.56 16.88 8.66
C TYR A 142 4.49 16.80 7.47
N ARG A 143 5.75 17.21 7.67
CA ARG A 143 6.78 17.14 6.64
C ARG A 143 6.92 15.71 6.13
N ASN A 144 6.85 15.54 4.81
CA ASN A 144 6.94 14.26 4.12
C ASN A 144 5.96 13.19 4.63
N ALA A 145 4.85 13.59 5.26
CA ALA A 145 3.89 12.68 5.90
C ALA A 145 4.57 11.64 6.82
N TRP A 146 5.59 12.05 7.58
CA TRP A 146 6.37 11.15 8.44
C TRP A 146 5.52 10.23 9.35
N PRO A 147 4.35 10.64 9.89
CA PRO A 147 3.57 9.73 10.73
C PRO A 147 3.04 8.53 9.96
N VAL A 148 2.63 8.74 8.71
CA VAL A 148 2.13 7.66 7.84
C VAL A 148 3.24 6.65 7.58
N ILE A 149 4.44 7.13 7.25
CA ILE A 149 5.62 6.29 6.98
C ILE A 149 5.98 5.45 8.22
N LEU A 150 6.01 6.05 9.41
CA LEU A 150 6.33 5.34 10.64
C LEU A 150 5.28 4.30 11.03
N LEU A 151 3.99 4.62 10.83
CA LEU A 151 2.88 3.69 11.08
C LEU A 151 2.87 2.54 10.08
N MET A 152 3.16 2.79 8.80
CA MET A 152 3.34 1.74 7.79
C MET A 152 4.49 0.80 8.17
N ARG A 153 5.63 1.34 8.59
CA ARG A 153 6.77 0.57 9.09
C ARG A 153 6.38 -0.26 10.33
N GLN A 154 5.63 0.32 11.26
CA GLN A 154 5.10 -0.41 12.43
C GLN A 154 4.26 -1.62 12.02
N PHE A 155 3.32 -1.41 11.11
CA PHE A 155 2.42 -2.45 10.64
C PHE A 155 3.18 -3.60 9.97
N GLN A 156 4.16 -3.29 9.12
CA GLN A 156 5.02 -4.29 8.49
C GLN A 156 5.84 -5.08 9.52
N ASN A 157 6.49 -4.41 10.47
CA ASN A 157 7.29 -5.06 11.51
C ASN A 157 6.43 -5.99 12.37
N ASN A 158 5.28 -5.51 12.85
CA ASN A 158 4.36 -6.31 13.66
C ASN A 158 3.90 -7.56 12.90
N ARG A 159 3.56 -7.41 11.61
CA ARG A 159 3.16 -8.55 10.78
C ARG A 159 4.29 -9.56 10.59
N ARG A 160 5.52 -9.11 10.31
CA ARG A 160 6.69 -9.99 10.15
C ARG A 160 7.01 -10.72 11.44
N ASN A 161 6.99 -10.02 12.57
CA ASN A 161 7.21 -10.62 13.88
C ASN A 161 6.13 -11.66 14.21
N HIS A 162 4.86 -11.35 13.95
CA HIS A 162 3.76 -12.31 14.11
C HIS A 162 3.93 -13.54 13.21
N GLN A 163 4.33 -13.38 11.95
CA GLN A 163 4.59 -14.51 11.05
C GLN A 163 5.78 -15.37 11.53
N ARG A 164 6.85 -14.75 12.02
CA ARG A 164 8.00 -15.46 12.61
C ARG A 164 7.58 -16.23 13.86
N ALA A 165 6.78 -15.62 14.74
CA ALA A 165 6.26 -16.27 15.94
C ALA A 165 5.38 -17.48 15.61
N LEU A 166 4.46 -17.34 14.65
CA LEU A 166 3.64 -18.46 14.16
C LEU A 166 4.48 -19.59 13.55
N ALA A 167 5.49 -19.25 12.74
CA ALA A 167 6.38 -20.24 12.16
C ALA A 167 7.20 -20.98 13.22
N ALA A 168 7.66 -20.28 14.27
CA ALA A 168 8.36 -20.88 15.40
C ALA A 168 7.45 -21.83 16.20
N ALA A 169 6.21 -21.40 16.52
CA ALA A 169 5.24 -22.22 17.21
C ALA A 169 4.91 -23.51 16.44
N ASN A 170 4.73 -23.42 15.13
CA ASN A 170 4.48 -24.59 14.28
C ASN A 170 5.67 -25.56 14.24
N ARG A 171 6.92 -25.07 14.29
CA ARG A 171 8.10 -25.93 14.36
C ARG A 171 8.20 -26.69 15.69
N VAL A 172 7.90 -26.02 16.80
CA VAL A 172 7.89 -26.66 18.13
C VAL A 172 6.77 -27.71 18.21
N GLY A 173 5.57 -27.39 17.74
CA GLY A 173 4.45 -28.33 17.68
C GLY A 173 4.73 -29.56 16.79
N ALA A 174 5.34 -29.34 15.62
CA ALA A 174 5.75 -30.44 14.72
C ALA A 174 6.89 -31.28 15.32
N ALA A 175 7.85 -30.67 16.00
CA ALA A 175 8.91 -31.40 16.70
C ALA A 175 8.35 -32.24 17.86
N ALA A 176 7.39 -31.72 18.63
CA ALA A 176 6.71 -32.48 19.67
C ALA A 176 5.90 -33.67 19.11
N ALA A 177 5.24 -33.50 17.95
CA ALA A 177 4.52 -34.59 17.28
C ALA A 177 5.45 -35.66 16.67
N ALA A 178 6.64 -35.28 16.20
CA ALA A 178 7.63 -36.21 15.62
C ALA A 178 8.41 -37.01 16.68
N VAL A 179 8.40 -36.56 17.94
CA VAL A 179 9.06 -37.22 19.09
C VAL A 179 8.04 -37.91 19.99
N ALA A 180 6.82 -38.18 19.52
CA ALA A 180 5.93 -39.12 20.17
C ALA A 180 6.35 -40.56 19.78
N PRO A 181 7.05 -41.32 20.64
CA PRO A 181 7.16 -42.75 20.45
C PRO A 181 5.77 -43.36 20.51
N ASP A 182 5.53 -44.34 19.64
CA ASP A 182 4.39 -45.24 19.64
C ASP A 182 4.22 -45.89 21.03
N LEU A 183 3.51 -45.20 21.92
CA LEU A 183 3.02 -45.70 23.19
C LEU A 183 1.51 -45.76 23.13
N ASN A 184 1.02 -46.58 22.21
CA ASN A 184 -0.31 -47.13 22.32
C ASN A 184 -0.31 -48.22 23.40
N GLU A 185 -0.47 -47.84 24.67
CA GLU A 185 -1.22 -48.66 25.63
C GLU A 185 -1.44 -47.94 26.97
N ARG A 186 -2.70 -48.01 27.43
CA ARG A 186 -3.24 -47.66 28.76
C ARG A 186 -3.64 -46.20 29.01
N GLY A 187 -4.92 -45.94 28.72
CA GLY A 187 -5.94 -46.09 29.76
C GLY A 187 -6.19 -44.91 30.69
N ASN A 188 -7.42 -44.40 30.60
CA ASN A 188 -8.22 -43.70 31.61
C ASN A 188 -7.83 -42.29 32.08
N ASN A 189 -8.88 -41.46 32.06
CA ASN A 189 -9.43 -40.65 33.15
C ASN A 189 -9.39 -39.12 33.01
N ASP A 190 -10.60 -38.61 32.82
CA ASP A 190 -11.25 -37.55 33.60
C ASP A 190 -10.64 -36.14 33.65
N GLY A 191 -11.37 -35.24 33.00
CA GLY A 191 -11.98 -34.11 33.70
C GLY A 191 -11.03 -33.05 34.24
N ASN A 192 -10.86 -31.96 33.49
CA ASN A 192 -10.62 -30.67 34.11
C ASN A 192 -11.29 -29.54 33.31
N GLU A 193 -12.47 -29.15 33.80
CA GLU A 193 -13.11 -27.86 33.53
C GLU A 193 -12.28 -26.73 34.18
N GLY A 194 -12.36 -25.52 33.60
CA GLY A 194 -12.03 -24.28 34.30
C GLY A 194 -10.59 -23.79 34.12
N GLY A 195 -10.40 -22.90 33.15
CA GLY A 195 -9.13 -22.19 32.93
C GLY A 195 -9.41 -20.86 32.26
N ASP A 196 -9.96 -19.94 33.05
CA ASP A 196 -10.36 -18.60 32.64
C ASP A 196 -9.19 -17.84 32.00
N GLY A 197 -9.49 -17.20 30.87
CA GLY A 197 -8.55 -16.45 30.06
C GLY A 197 -7.84 -15.34 30.82
N ALA A 198 -6.65 -15.64 31.32
CA ALA A 198 -5.65 -14.63 31.63
C ALA A 198 -5.20 -13.99 30.30
N LEU A 199 -5.71 -12.79 30.04
CA LEU A 199 -5.20 -11.90 29.00
C LEU A 199 -3.72 -11.66 29.27
N GLY A 200 -2.88 -12.44 28.61
CA GLY A 200 -1.44 -12.34 28.64
C GLY A 200 -1.03 -10.96 28.15
N ASN A 201 -0.48 -10.20 29.08
CA ASN A 201 0.24 -8.96 28.88
C ASN A 201 1.34 -9.20 27.82
N ASP A 202 1.12 -8.71 26.60
CA ASP A 202 2.08 -8.74 25.49
C ASP A 202 3.31 -7.91 25.86
N ASN A 203 4.25 -8.59 26.50
CA ASN A 203 5.51 -8.01 26.90
C ASN A 203 6.35 -7.76 25.64
N ASN A 204 6.32 -6.50 25.25
CA ASN A 204 7.13 -5.78 24.29
C ASN A 204 8.62 -6.17 24.36
N ASN A 205 9.02 -7.25 23.66
CA ASN A 205 10.43 -7.59 23.47
C ASN A 205 10.83 -7.28 22.02
N ASN A 206 10.97 -5.99 21.74
CA ASN A 206 11.54 -5.48 20.49
C ASN A 206 13.05 -5.74 20.50
N ASN A 207 13.46 -6.92 20.04
CA ASN A 207 14.79 -7.13 19.51
C ASN A 207 14.80 -6.62 18.05
N ASP A 208 14.87 -5.28 17.91
CA ASP A 208 15.18 -4.61 16.64
C ASP A 208 16.71 -4.67 16.45
N GLU A 209 17.18 -5.75 15.82
CA GLU A 209 18.54 -5.85 15.29
C GLU A 209 18.68 -4.86 14.12
N ASP A 210 19.49 -3.83 14.38
CA ASP A 210 20.44 -3.19 13.47
C ASP A 210 20.10 -3.16 11.98
N GLU A 211 19.54 -2.03 11.55
CA GLU A 211 19.84 -1.50 10.22
C GLU A 211 20.35 -0.08 10.36
N ASP A 212 21.63 0.07 10.05
CA ASP A 212 22.37 1.33 9.94
C ASP A 212 21.58 2.35 9.11
N GLU A 213 21.21 3.46 9.73
CA GLU A 213 20.74 4.65 9.05
C GLU A 213 21.95 5.31 8.37
N SER A 214 22.32 4.82 7.18
CA SER A 214 23.16 5.57 6.26
C SER A 214 22.37 6.79 5.81
N ASN A 215 22.70 7.91 6.42
CA ASN A 215 22.24 9.26 6.09
C ASN A 215 22.52 9.51 4.60
N ILE A 216 21.50 9.38 3.74
CA ILE A 216 21.60 9.78 2.32
C ILE A 216 21.60 11.30 2.30
N ILE A 217 22.79 11.87 2.42
CA ILE A 217 23.08 13.25 2.06
C ILE A 217 22.99 13.28 0.54
N VAL A 218 21.86 13.79 0.03
CA VAL A 218 21.76 14.19 -1.38
C VAL A 218 22.65 15.43 -1.52
N SER A 219 23.93 15.21 -1.78
CA SER A 219 24.86 16.28 -2.14
C SER A 219 24.45 16.84 -3.49
N ASP A 220 24.11 18.13 -3.47
CA ASP A 220 24.13 19.12 -4.54
C ASP A 220 24.63 18.60 -5.90
N ILE A 221 23.68 18.49 -6.83
CA ILE A 221 23.95 18.59 -8.26
C ILE A 221 24.02 20.09 -8.55
N ASP A 222 25.23 20.61 -8.62
CA ASP A 222 25.53 21.92 -9.18
C ASP A 222 25.45 21.82 -10.72
N ASP A 223 24.69 22.74 -11.32
CA ASP A 223 24.68 23.07 -12.76
C ASP A 223 25.93 23.88 -13.15
#